data_AF-A0A0N4WC31-F1
#
_entry.id   AF-A0A0N4WC31-F1
#
_cell.length_a   1.000
_cell.length_b   1.000
_cell.length_c   1.000
_cell.angle_alpha   90.00
_cell.angle_beta   90.00
_cell.angle_gamma   90.00
#
_symmetry.space_group_name_H-M   'P 1'
#
loop_
_entity.id
_entity.type
_entity.pdbx_description
1 polymer ?
#
loop_
_entity_poly.entity_id
_entity_poly.type
_entity_poly.pdbx_seq_one_letter_code
_entity_poly.pdbx_strand_id
1 'polypeptide(L)'
;MPAVLYGAETWSLRKSDIRNLCVAQREMERRMLGLRMLDRWSCDRIRAPTKVSDWTNEASSRKLMWVGEVREMDECMGSREYDKDSI
;
A
#
# COMPACT_ATOMS: atom_id res chain seq x y z
N MET A 1 9.34 4.79 3.68
CA MET A 1 9.87 3.55 3.05
C MET A 1 9.41 3.49 1.59
N PRO A 2 10.00 4.26 0.67
CA PRO A 2 9.46 4.42 -0.68
C PRO A 2 9.65 3.20 -1.60
N ALA A 3 10.76 2.46 -1.48
CA ALA A 3 11.09 1.38 -2.41
C ALA A 3 10.12 0.18 -2.35
N VAL A 4 9.70 -0.23 -1.15
CA VAL A 4 8.74 -1.34 -0.97
C VAL A 4 7.35 -0.95 -1.48
N LEU A 5 6.94 0.30 -1.26
CA LEU A 5 5.67 0.83 -1.74
C LEU A 5 5.63 0.95 -3.26
N TYR A 6 6.72 1.38 -3.90
CA TYR A 6 6.81 1.39 -5.36
C TYR A 6 6.72 -0.02 -5.97
N GLY A 7 7.34 -1.01 -5.32
CA GLY A 7 7.16 -2.42 -5.69
C GLY A 7 5.71 -2.88 -5.55
N ALA A 8 5.01 -2.45 -4.51
CA ALA A 8 3.59 -2.75 -4.30
C ALA A 8 2.67 -2.04 -5.31
N GLU A 9 3.04 -0.86 -5.81
CA GLU A 9 2.31 -0.13 -6.86
C GLU A 9 2.40 -0.87 -8.21
N THR A 10 3.53 -1.50 -8.51
CA THR A 10 3.72 -2.29 -9.75
C THR A 10 3.11 -3.69 -9.69
N TRP A 11 2.90 -4.25 -8.51
CA TRP A 11 2.23 -5.55 -8.34
C TRP A 11 0.71 -5.40 -8.32
N SER A 12 0.00 -6.39 -8.87
CA SER A 12 -1.45 -6.51 -8.65
C SER A 12 -1.69 -6.69 -7.15
N LEU A 13 -2.33 -5.75 -6.43
CA LEU A 13 -2.67 -5.91 -5.00
C LEU A 13 -3.61 -7.12 -4.74
N ARG A 14 -3.09 -8.35 -4.86
CA ARG A 14 -3.78 -9.58 -4.50
C ARG A 14 -3.64 -9.77 -3.00
N LYS A 15 -4.53 -10.57 -2.42
CA LYS A 15 -4.48 -10.92 -1.00
C LYS A 15 -3.15 -11.57 -0.60
N SER A 16 -2.50 -12.30 -1.51
CA SER A 16 -1.16 -12.88 -1.32
C SER A 16 -0.08 -11.81 -1.12
N ASP A 17 -0.14 -10.75 -1.91
CA ASP A 17 0.90 -9.72 -1.92
C ASP A 17 0.79 -8.83 -0.68
N ILE A 18 -0.45 -8.56 -0.25
CA ILE A 18 -0.73 -7.92 1.05
C ILE A 18 -0.15 -8.76 2.20
N ARG A 19 -0.35 -10.09 2.17
CA ARG A 19 0.20 -11.00 3.18
C ARG A 19 1.74 -10.94 3.20
N ASN A 20 2.37 -10.94 2.02
CA ASN A 20 3.82 -10.85 1.89
C ASN A 20 4.36 -9.51 2.43
N LEU A 21 3.67 -8.40 2.17
CA LEU A 21 4.01 -7.09 2.73
C LEU A 21 3.94 -7.08 4.26
N CYS A 22 2.89 -7.66 4.85
CA CYS A 22 2.80 -7.79 6.31
C CYS A 22 3.94 -8.63 6.90
N VAL A 23 4.34 -9.72 6.22
CA VAL A 23 5.46 -10.56 6.68
C VAL A 23 6.78 -9.79 6.58
N ALA A 24 7.02 -9.10 5.46
CA ALA A 24 8.22 -8.28 5.26
C ALA A 24 8.32 -7.15 6.29
N GLN A 25 7.21 -6.46 6.57
CA GLN A 25 7.15 -5.43 7.62
C GLN A 25 7.50 -6.02 8.99
N ARG A 26 6.88 -7.15 9.38
CA ARG A 26 7.15 -7.79 10.69
C ARG A 26 8.59 -8.26 10.82
N GLU A 27 9.18 -8.78 9.75
CA GLU A 27 10.58 -9.21 9.76
C GLU A 27 11.53 -8.01 9.88
N MET A 28 11.22 -6.92 9.20
CA MET A 28 11.93 -5.65 9.36
C MET A 28 11.85 -5.12 10.79
N GLU A 29 10.65 -5.02 11.37
CA GLU A 29 10.45 -4.54 12.73
C GLU A 29 11.22 -5.38 13.77
N ARG A 30 11.27 -6.72 13.58
CA ARG A 30 12.10 -7.60 14.41
C ARG A 30 13.59 -7.32 14.26
N ARG A 31 14.07 -7.12 13.03
CA ARG A 31 15.47 -6.77 12.78
C ARG A 31 15.84 -5.42 13.38
N MET A 32 14.96 -4.43 13.30
CA MET A 32 15.14 -3.11 13.93
C MET A 32 15.30 -3.21 15.45
N LEU A 33 14.55 -4.09 16.09
CA LEU A 33 14.61 -4.32 17.54
C LEU A 33 15.68 -5.34 17.96
N GLY A 34 16.41 -5.94 17.03
CA GLY A 34 17.39 -7.00 17.31
C GLY A 34 16.78 -8.29 17.88
N LEU A 35 15.48 -8.52 17.67
CA LEU A 35 14.75 -9.64 18.27
C LEU A 35 15.03 -10.94 17.53
N ARG A 36 15.22 -12.02 18.29
CA ARG A 36 15.37 -13.37 17.75
C ARG A 36 14.02 -14.09 17.76
N MET A 37 13.87 -15.10 16.89
CA MET A 37 12.67 -15.95 16.88
C MET A 37 12.40 -16.62 18.24
N LEU A 38 13.46 -16.88 19.01
CA LEU A 38 13.42 -17.51 20.33
C LEU A 38 12.74 -16.64 21.40
N ASP A 39 12.72 -15.32 21.24
CA ASP A 39 12.13 -14.42 22.24
C ASP A 39 10.60 -14.56 22.29
N ARG A 40 9.96 -15.16 21.26
CA ARG A 40 8.51 -15.39 21.14
C ARG A 40 7.66 -14.13 21.39
N TRP A 41 8.13 -12.96 20.94
CA TRP A 41 7.36 -11.72 21.05
C TRP A 41 6.14 -11.75 20.11
N SER A 42 4.99 -11.33 20.64
CA SER A 42 3.77 -11.12 19.86
C SER A 42 3.94 -9.94 18.91
N CYS A 43 3.21 -9.96 17.79
CA CYS A 43 3.28 -8.90 16.78
C CYS A 43 2.80 -7.55 17.35
N ASP A 44 1.79 -7.56 18.24
CA ASP A 44 1.27 -6.35 18.87
C ASP A 44 2.30 -5.71 19.80
N ARG A 45 3.09 -6.53 20.49
CA ARG A 45 4.19 -6.06 21.35
C ARG A 45 5.34 -5.47 20.54
N ILE A 46 5.59 -5.97 19.33
CA ILE A 46 6.60 -5.44 18.41
C ILE A 46 6.18 -4.07 17.85
N ARG A 47 4.87 -3.87 17.57
CA ARG A 47 4.32 -2.61 17.05
C ARG A 47 4.37 -1.44 18.03
N ALA A 48 4.17 -1.70 19.32
CA ALA A 48 4.15 -0.66 20.35
C ALA A 48 5.41 0.24 20.35
N PRO A 49 6.64 -0.29 20.30
CA PRO A 49 7.85 0.53 20.24
C PRO A 49 8.18 1.10 18.86
N THR A 50 7.83 0.42 17.75
CA THR A 50 8.30 0.81 16.41
C THR A 50 7.50 1.95 15.77
N LYS A 51 6.22 2.16 16.15
CA LYS A 51 5.34 3.21 15.57
C LYS A 51 5.37 3.27 14.03
N VAL A 52 5.71 2.17 13.36
CA VAL A 52 5.81 2.11 11.90
C VAL A 52 4.41 2.16 11.30
N SER A 53 4.22 3.04 10.31
CA SER A 53 2.99 3.12 9.51
C SER A 53 2.69 1.77 8.84
N ASP A 54 1.43 1.36 8.83
CA ASP A 54 1.01 0.10 8.22
C ASP A 54 1.15 0.18 6.70
N TRP A 55 2.09 -0.58 6.13
CA TRP A 55 2.40 -0.49 4.70
C TRP A 55 1.21 -0.88 3.82
N THR A 56 0.35 -1.76 4.31
CA THR A 56 -0.88 -2.18 3.61
C THR A 56 -1.88 -1.04 3.49
N ASN A 57 -2.01 -0.21 4.53
CA ASN A 57 -2.92 0.92 4.52
C ASN A 57 -2.41 1.99 3.56
N GLU A 58 -1.10 2.26 3.60
CA GLU A 58 -0.48 3.23 2.69
C GLU A 58 -0.59 2.80 1.23
N ALA A 59 -0.31 1.52 0.92
CA ALA A 59 -0.47 0.98 -0.43
C ALA A 59 -1.94 1.01 -0.90
N SER A 60 -2.88 0.71 -0.01
CA SER A 60 -4.32 0.77 -0.33
C SER A 60 -4.79 2.20 -0.59
N SER A 61 -4.37 3.16 0.23
CA SER A 61 -4.69 4.58 0.04
C SER A 61 -4.15 5.12 -1.27
N ARG A 62 -2.91 4.79 -1.63
CA ARG A 62 -2.33 5.19 -2.93
C ARG A 62 -3.09 4.58 -4.10
N LYS A 63 -3.48 3.30 -3.99
CA LYS A 63 -4.30 2.66 -5.02
C LYS A 63 -5.66 3.37 -5.17
N LEU A 64 -6.31 3.73 -4.07
CA LEU A 64 -7.57 4.46 -4.10
C LEU A 64 -7.42 5.86 -4.71
N MET A 65 -6.34 6.57 -4.38
CA MET A 65 -6.02 7.87 -4.97
C MET A 65 -5.85 7.77 -6.49
N TRP A 66 -5.08 6.79 -6.97
CA TRP A 66 -4.90 6.55 -8.40
C TRP A 66 -6.22 6.19 -9.10
N VAL A 67 -7.05 5.35 -8.49
CA VAL A 67 -8.37 5.03 -9.04
C VAL A 67 -9.26 6.27 -9.12
N GLY A 68 -9.17 7.18 -8.14
CA GLY A 68 -9.87 8.46 -8.16
C GLY A 68 -9.43 9.34 -9.33
N GLU A 69 -8.12 9.50 -9.51
CA GLU A 69 -7.54 10.29 -10.61
C GLU A 69 -7.91 9.71 -11.99
N VAL A 70 -7.88 8.38 -12.14
CA VAL A 70 -8.30 7.72 -13.38
C VAL A 70 -9.77 7.96 -13.68
N ARG A 71 -10.65 7.95 -12.66
CA ARG A 71 -12.08 8.28 -12.82
C ARG A 71 -12.29 9.73 -13.25
N GLU A 72 -11.55 10.66 -12.65
CA GLU A 72 -11.61 12.08 -13.02
C GLU A 72 -11.14 12.32 -14.46
N MET A 73 -10.09 11.61 -14.90
CA MET A 73 -9.63 11.63 -16.29
C MET A 73 -10.68 11.09 -17.27
N ASP A 74 -11.37 10.01 -16.91
CA ASP A 74 -12.44 9.39 -17.71
C ASP A 74 -13.66 10.33 -17.85
N GLU A 75 -14.10 10.95 -16.75
CA GLU A 75 -15.16 11.97 -16.74
C GLU A 75 -14.78 13.21 -17.57
N CYS A 76 -13.53 13.68 -17.47
CA CYS A 76 -12.99 14.76 -18.29
C CYS A 76 -12.91 14.40 -19.78
N MET A 77 -12.64 13.13 -20.11
CA MET A 77 -12.57 12.67 -21.50
C MET A 77 -13.96 12.58 -22.12
N GLY A 78 -14.90 11.94 -21.42
CA GLY A 78 -16.29 11.82 -21.88
C GLY A 78 -16.93 13.19 -22.11
N SER A 79 -16.71 14.15 -21.21
CA SER A 79 -17.23 15.52 -21.34
C SER A 79 -16.76 16.26 -22.62
N ARG A 80 -15.58 15.91 -23.17
CA ARG A 80 -15.07 16.51 -24.43
C ARG A 80 -15.65 15.87 -25.68
N GLU A 81 -16.18 14.66 -25.59
CA GLU A 81 -16.84 13.97 -26.72
C GLU A 81 -18.27 14.50 -26.89
N TYR A 82 -19.03 14.67 -25.81
CA TYR A 82 -20.37 15.27 -25.85
C TYR A 82 -20.40 16.73 -26.36
N ASP A 83 -19.32 17.49 -26.17
CA ASP A 83 -19.18 18.87 -26.67
C ASP A 83 -18.87 18.94 -28.18
N LYS A 84 -18.31 17.88 -28.77
CA LYS A 84 -18.03 17.79 -30.22
C LYS A 84 -19.21 17.26 -31.03
N ASP A 85 -20.06 16.45 -30.43
CA ASP A 85 -21.26 15.89 -31.06
C ASP A 85 -22.48 16.83 -30.99
N SER A 86 -22.34 18.00 -30.34
CA SER A 86 -23.37 19.05 -30.23
C SER A 86 -23.19 20.22 -31.24
N ILE A 87 -22.33 20.08 -32.27
CA ILE A 87 -22.16 21.06 -33.37
C ILE A 87 -22.70 20.50 -34.68
#